data_AF-A0A7W0J726-F1
#
_entry.id   AF-A0A7W0J726-F1
#
_cell.length_a   1.000
_cell.length_b   1.000
_cell.length_c   1.000
_cell.angle_alpha   90.00
_cell.angle_beta   90.00
_cell.angle_gamma   90.00
#
_symmetry.space_group_name_H-M   'P 1'
#
loop_
_entity.id
_entity.type
_entity.pdbx_description
1 polymer ?
#
loop_
_entity_poly.entity_id
_entity_poly.type
_entity_poly.pdbx_seq_one_letter_code
_entity_poly.pdbx_strand_id
1 'polypeptide(L)'
;DMYYFEEDIAKAAADIGMRALCSQSVMKYPTPDAQFFEQSLEMSRDFISRWKGHELIIPSVAPHAPYTCPPEILKAAAALAVEFDVPLHTHLSETAFEVENMRKENGMPVIPYVKKQNLFDAKVLAAHCVHVDDGEIRTMQHFNVGVAHNPSSNLKLASGVAPISRMLELGLNVGIGTDGAASNNDLDMFEEIRLTSFLQKGFSGDPTTLPARQALLMGTRLGAQAMHIGHLTGSLEAGKRADLILVDISPLHNSPQFKHNPQGTYAQIVYAAKASDVTDVMVNGKWLMQKNELLNIDEDEIRRNSQEYARKIDTFLIQRESSVLSKLVAIGGAAEEESFEIQIKVRIKDTKPIYEALQSEKIEILRKRHYREFDIYFFFKDPEQGILRYREDEFLGPENNIEQVRSRLTLIGQTIEGRFPQEVLLSRSRYMAAATQSPRFYREYFKPQIEKVIEKDRIRFLIKYEGFEFFINIDEITKPHLGFFLEVKSRTWSRQDAELKSTLVTKLIEFLGGDLNETTSDDYIEMVK
;
A
#
# COMPACT_ATOMS: atom_id res chain seq x y z
N ASP A 1 7.02 -11.59 -17.40
CA ASP A 1 7.39 -10.30 -16.82
C ASP A 1 6.34 -9.25 -17.15
N MET A 2 6.25 -8.24 -16.31
CA MET A 2 5.38 -7.09 -16.43
C MET A 2 6.01 -5.96 -15.60
N TYR A 3 6.75 -5.09 -16.25
CA TYR A 3 7.41 -3.99 -15.57
C TYR A 3 7.54 -2.75 -16.47
N TYR A 4 8.28 -1.76 -15.97
CA TYR A 4 8.70 -0.58 -16.72
C TYR A 4 10.07 -0.83 -17.36
N PHE A 5 10.41 -0.07 -18.40
CA PHE A 5 11.66 -0.28 -19.17
C PHE A 5 11.80 -1.72 -19.68
N GLU A 6 10.71 -2.30 -20.18
CA GLU A 6 10.62 -3.72 -20.53
C GLU A 6 11.66 -4.14 -21.59
N GLU A 7 12.09 -3.18 -22.42
CA GLU A 7 13.20 -3.34 -23.35
C GLU A 7 14.48 -3.87 -22.69
N ASP A 8 14.86 -3.31 -21.54
CA ASP A 8 16.11 -3.65 -20.86
C ASP A 8 15.99 -5.02 -20.19
N ILE A 9 14.80 -5.38 -19.72
CA ILE A 9 14.49 -6.72 -19.21
C ILE A 9 14.56 -7.75 -20.33
N ALA A 10 13.97 -7.47 -21.49
CA ALA A 10 14.02 -8.35 -22.65
C ALA A 10 15.46 -8.59 -23.15
N LYS A 11 16.29 -7.54 -23.18
CA LYS A 11 17.72 -7.66 -23.49
C LYS A 11 18.44 -8.54 -22.47
N ALA A 12 18.30 -8.24 -21.18
CA ALA A 12 18.95 -9.01 -20.13
C ALA A 12 18.55 -10.50 -20.20
N ALA A 13 17.26 -10.80 -20.39
CA ALA A 13 16.77 -12.16 -20.56
C ALA A 13 17.36 -12.85 -21.81
N ALA A 14 17.38 -12.16 -22.94
CA ALA A 14 17.95 -12.68 -24.18
C ALA A 14 19.47 -12.92 -24.08
N ASP A 15 20.21 -12.00 -23.45
CA ASP A 15 21.66 -12.07 -23.27
C ASP A 15 22.08 -13.26 -22.41
N ILE A 16 21.33 -13.54 -21.32
CA ILE A 16 21.58 -14.73 -20.49
C ILE A 16 21.00 -16.02 -21.09
N GLY A 17 20.21 -15.93 -22.17
CA GLY A 17 19.60 -17.07 -22.85
C GLY A 17 18.29 -17.57 -22.25
N MET A 18 17.64 -16.79 -21.38
CA MET A 18 16.37 -17.13 -20.75
C MET A 18 15.17 -16.83 -21.66
N ARG A 19 14.16 -17.70 -21.65
CA ARG A 19 12.88 -17.44 -22.32
C ARG A 19 12.01 -16.54 -21.45
N ALA A 20 11.42 -15.51 -22.04
CA ALA A 20 10.53 -14.61 -21.32
C ALA A 20 9.35 -14.17 -22.19
N LEU A 21 8.16 -14.11 -21.56
CA LEU A 21 7.06 -13.27 -22.02
C LEU A 21 7.22 -11.93 -21.32
N CYS A 22 7.57 -10.89 -22.08
CA CYS A 22 7.90 -9.57 -21.56
C CYS A 22 6.76 -8.60 -21.92
N SER A 23 6.16 -7.94 -20.92
CA SER A 23 4.94 -7.14 -21.11
C SER A 23 5.15 -5.69 -20.69
N GLN A 24 5.24 -4.78 -21.67
CA GLN A 24 5.41 -3.35 -21.37
C GLN A 24 4.18 -2.81 -20.64
N SER A 25 4.40 -2.25 -19.45
CA SER A 25 3.33 -1.75 -18.57
C SER A 25 2.69 -0.46 -19.08
N VAL A 26 1.37 -0.35 -18.90
CA VAL A 26 0.54 0.81 -19.25
C VAL A 26 -0.40 1.13 -18.10
N MET A 27 -0.48 2.40 -17.67
CA MET A 27 -1.43 2.85 -16.65
C MET A 27 -1.75 4.35 -16.78
N LYS A 28 -2.82 4.82 -16.11
CA LYS A 28 -3.28 6.23 -16.23
C LYS A 28 -2.41 7.28 -15.55
N TYR A 29 -1.54 6.86 -14.62
CA TYR A 29 -0.67 7.76 -13.87
C TYR A 29 0.73 7.80 -14.50
N PRO A 30 1.50 8.89 -14.32
CA PRO A 30 2.89 8.93 -14.75
C PRO A 30 3.70 7.77 -14.16
N THR A 31 4.52 7.13 -14.99
CA THR A 31 5.38 5.99 -14.65
C THR A 31 6.85 6.40 -14.77
N PRO A 32 7.80 5.58 -14.27
CA PRO A 32 9.24 5.86 -14.41
C PRO A 32 9.71 6.05 -15.86
N ASP A 33 9.06 5.39 -16.82
CA ASP A 33 9.42 5.36 -18.24
C ASP A 33 8.49 6.19 -19.15
N ALA A 34 7.33 6.62 -18.67
CA ALA A 34 6.36 7.39 -19.45
C ALA A 34 5.60 8.44 -18.62
N GLN A 35 5.37 9.62 -19.19
CA GLN A 35 4.61 10.67 -18.50
C GLN A 35 3.09 10.51 -18.66
N PHE A 36 2.65 9.93 -19.78
CA PHE A 36 1.24 9.74 -20.14
C PHE A 36 1.02 8.34 -20.71
N PHE A 37 -0.20 7.82 -20.62
CA PHE A 37 -0.48 6.45 -21.05
C PHE A 37 -0.38 6.26 -22.57
N GLU A 38 -0.59 7.32 -23.37
CA GLU A 38 -0.41 7.29 -24.82
C GLU A 38 1.05 7.01 -25.19
N GLN A 39 1.99 7.61 -24.44
CA GLN A 39 3.41 7.34 -24.58
C GLN A 39 3.72 5.88 -24.20
N SER A 40 3.14 5.35 -23.12
CA SER A 40 3.29 3.93 -22.76
C SER A 40 2.78 3.00 -23.85
N LEU A 41 1.63 3.31 -24.48
CA LEU A 41 1.08 2.53 -25.59
C LEU A 41 1.95 2.57 -26.86
N GLU A 42 2.52 3.74 -27.17
CA GLU A 42 3.49 3.89 -28.27
C GLU A 42 4.76 3.07 -27.99
N MET A 43 5.29 3.14 -26.76
CA MET A 43 6.40 2.31 -26.32
C MET A 43 6.08 0.82 -26.40
N SER A 44 4.87 0.38 -26.00
CA SER A 44 4.44 -1.01 -26.14
C SER A 44 4.43 -1.44 -27.61
N ARG A 45 3.90 -0.60 -28.51
CA ARG A 45 3.86 -0.89 -29.95
C ARG A 45 5.27 -1.02 -30.53
N ASP A 46 6.17 -0.10 -30.20
CA ASP A 46 7.55 -0.11 -30.66
C ASP A 46 8.32 -1.31 -30.12
N PHE A 47 8.13 -1.63 -28.83
CA PHE A 47 8.70 -2.83 -28.19
C PHE A 47 8.22 -4.11 -28.89
N ILE A 48 6.90 -4.27 -29.07
CA ILE A 48 6.32 -5.41 -29.76
C ILE A 48 6.88 -5.53 -31.18
N SER A 49 6.94 -4.43 -31.92
CA SER A 49 7.42 -4.43 -33.31
C SER A 49 8.87 -4.88 -33.44
N ARG A 50 9.74 -4.53 -32.48
CA ARG A 50 11.17 -4.88 -32.49
C ARG A 50 11.45 -6.30 -32.04
N TRP A 51 10.70 -6.82 -31.07
CA TRP A 51 10.95 -8.14 -30.47
C TRP A 51 10.12 -9.26 -31.06
N LYS A 52 9.07 -8.95 -31.83
CA LYS A 52 8.22 -9.98 -32.45
C LYS A 52 9.06 -10.87 -33.38
N GLY A 53 8.98 -12.18 -33.15
CA GLY A 53 9.74 -13.18 -33.89
C GLY A 53 11.10 -13.53 -33.28
N HIS A 54 11.49 -12.92 -32.15
CA HIS A 54 12.67 -13.33 -31.41
C HIS A 54 12.54 -14.78 -30.88
N GLU A 55 13.64 -15.54 -30.82
CA GLU A 55 13.60 -16.97 -30.48
C GLU A 55 13.25 -17.25 -29.00
N LEU A 56 13.56 -16.29 -28.13
CA LEU A 56 13.42 -16.40 -26.67
C LEU A 56 12.41 -15.42 -26.07
N ILE A 57 12.18 -14.29 -26.72
CA ILE A 57 11.38 -13.19 -26.16
C ILE A 57 10.04 -13.16 -26.88
N ILE A 58 8.97 -13.27 -26.10
CA ILE A 58 7.60 -13.08 -26.55
C ILE A 58 7.17 -11.71 -26.05
N PRO A 59 7.15 -10.67 -26.90
CA PRO A 59 6.68 -9.36 -26.46
C PRO A 59 5.17 -9.36 -26.25
N SER A 60 4.71 -8.52 -25.33
CA SER A 60 3.34 -8.40 -24.86
C SER A 60 3.08 -6.96 -24.40
N VAL A 61 1.82 -6.61 -24.19
CA VAL A 61 1.39 -5.36 -23.57
C VAL A 61 0.71 -5.66 -22.24
N ALA A 62 0.93 -4.80 -21.23
CA ALA A 62 0.37 -4.99 -19.91
C ALA A 62 -0.37 -3.76 -19.38
N PRO A 63 -1.69 -3.60 -19.64
CA PRO A 63 -2.47 -2.66 -18.84
C PRO A 63 -2.44 -3.15 -17.38
N HIS A 64 -2.09 -2.25 -16.44
CA HIS A 64 -1.73 -2.68 -15.09
C HIS A 64 -2.84 -3.47 -14.37
N ALA A 65 -3.99 -2.82 -14.18
CA ALA A 65 -5.18 -3.39 -13.55
C ALA A 65 -6.40 -2.49 -13.87
N PRO A 66 -7.64 -2.99 -13.76
CA PRO A 66 -8.84 -2.22 -14.08
C PRO A 66 -9.03 -0.94 -13.25
N TYR A 67 -8.56 -0.92 -12.00
CA TYR A 67 -8.64 0.26 -11.12
C TYR A 67 -7.59 1.34 -11.45
N THR A 68 -6.54 1.00 -12.21
CA THR A 68 -5.54 1.96 -12.71
C THR A 68 -5.67 2.26 -14.20
N CYS A 69 -6.52 1.53 -14.92
CA CYS A 69 -6.67 1.62 -16.36
C CYS A 69 -8.14 1.86 -16.73
N PRO A 70 -8.53 3.10 -17.10
CA PRO A 70 -9.88 3.38 -17.57
C PRO A 70 -10.19 2.66 -18.90
N PRO A 71 -11.46 2.61 -19.34
CA PRO A 71 -11.88 1.87 -20.53
C PRO A 71 -11.06 2.14 -21.79
N GLU A 72 -10.58 3.38 -21.96
CA GLU A 72 -9.77 3.80 -23.10
C GLU A 72 -8.44 3.04 -23.14
N ILE A 73 -7.77 2.90 -21.98
CA ILE A 73 -6.51 2.16 -21.86
C ILE A 73 -6.74 0.67 -22.09
N LEU A 74 -7.76 0.09 -21.45
CA LEU A 74 -8.05 -1.35 -21.57
C LEU A 74 -8.34 -1.73 -23.02
N LYS A 75 -9.17 -0.96 -23.71
CA LYS A 75 -9.51 -1.18 -25.12
C LYS A 75 -8.31 -0.99 -26.04
N ALA A 76 -7.50 0.05 -25.81
CA ALA A 76 -6.33 0.32 -26.64
C ALA A 76 -5.26 -0.78 -26.49
N ALA A 77 -4.99 -1.24 -25.26
CA ALA A 77 -4.07 -2.33 -25.01
C ALA A 77 -4.57 -3.65 -25.63
N ALA A 78 -5.86 -3.96 -25.48
CA ALA A 78 -6.46 -5.14 -26.11
C ALA A 78 -6.37 -5.07 -27.65
N ALA A 79 -6.71 -3.93 -28.24
CA ALA A 79 -6.62 -3.72 -29.69
C ALA A 79 -5.18 -3.87 -30.20
N LEU A 80 -4.20 -3.35 -29.46
CA LEU A 80 -2.78 -3.51 -29.79
C LEU A 80 -2.34 -4.98 -29.73
N ALA A 81 -2.74 -5.71 -28.68
CA ALA A 81 -2.43 -7.12 -28.54
C ALA A 81 -3.03 -7.95 -29.69
N VAL A 82 -4.29 -7.65 -30.07
CA VAL A 82 -4.98 -8.29 -31.20
C VAL A 82 -4.31 -7.95 -32.53
N GLU A 83 -3.96 -6.68 -32.76
CA GLU A 83 -3.29 -6.22 -34.00
C GLU A 83 -2.00 -6.99 -34.27
N PHE A 84 -1.19 -7.21 -33.23
CA PHE A 84 0.08 -7.92 -33.34
C PHE A 84 -0.03 -9.42 -33.03
N ASP A 85 -1.21 -9.95 -32.72
CA ASP A 85 -1.42 -11.35 -32.29
C ASP A 85 -0.53 -11.80 -31.12
N VAL A 86 -0.26 -10.88 -30.18
CA VAL A 86 0.58 -11.13 -29.00
C VAL A 86 -0.25 -11.30 -27.72
N PRO A 87 0.33 -11.90 -26.65
CA PRO A 87 -0.33 -11.93 -25.35
C PRO A 87 -0.61 -10.54 -24.77
N LEU A 88 -1.53 -10.51 -23.80
CA LEU A 88 -1.79 -9.37 -22.92
C LEU A 88 -1.73 -9.85 -21.48
N HIS A 89 -0.97 -9.18 -20.61
CA HIS A 89 -0.83 -9.53 -19.20
C HIS A 89 -1.44 -8.45 -18.30
N THR A 90 -2.27 -8.82 -17.32
CA THR A 90 -2.90 -7.84 -16.40
C THR A 90 -3.20 -8.49 -15.04
N HIS A 91 -3.24 -7.68 -13.98
CA HIS A 91 -3.79 -8.09 -12.69
C HIS A 91 -5.32 -8.02 -12.74
N LEU A 92 -6.02 -9.05 -12.26
CA LEU A 92 -7.48 -9.09 -12.19
C LEU A 92 -7.96 -9.73 -10.89
N SER A 93 -8.94 -9.09 -10.23
CA SER A 93 -9.62 -9.64 -9.05
C SER A 93 -8.66 -10.09 -7.95
N GLU A 94 -7.62 -9.30 -7.68
CA GLU A 94 -6.61 -9.66 -6.69
C GLU A 94 -7.16 -9.53 -5.27
N THR A 95 -7.90 -8.47 -4.98
CA THR A 95 -8.39 -8.17 -3.62
C THR A 95 -9.92 -8.05 -3.59
N ALA A 96 -10.51 -8.37 -2.43
CA ALA A 96 -11.95 -8.17 -2.21
C ALA A 96 -12.32 -6.69 -2.38
N PHE A 97 -11.44 -5.80 -1.92
CA PHE A 97 -11.61 -4.35 -2.03
C PHE A 97 -11.68 -3.87 -3.48
N GLU A 98 -10.83 -4.41 -4.37
CA GLU A 98 -10.91 -4.15 -5.82
C GLU A 98 -12.31 -4.52 -6.36
N VAL A 99 -12.78 -5.73 -6.07
CA VAL A 99 -14.07 -6.22 -6.57
C VAL A 99 -15.24 -5.40 -6.01
N GLU A 100 -15.20 -5.05 -4.73
CA GLU A 100 -16.21 -4.20 -4.10
C GLU A 100 -16.26 -2.79 -4.68
N ASN A 101 -15.10 -2.16 -4.92
CA ASN A 101 -15.04 -0.85 -5.54
C ASN A 101 -15.55 -0.89 -6.98
N MET A 102 -15.17 -1.92 -7.74
CA MET A 102 -15.70 -2.11 -9.10
C MET A 102 -17.22 -2.21 -9.11
N ARG A 103 -17.81 -2.95 -8.15
CA ARG A 103 -19.27 -3.04 -8.00
C ARG A 103 -19.90 -1.69 -7.66
N LYS A 104 -19.29 -0.93 -6.74
CA LYS A 104 -19.79 0.40 -6.33
C LYS A 104 -19.74 1.42 -7.46
N GLU A 105 -18.64 1.45 -8.21
CA GLU A 105 -18.39 2.48 -9.23
C GLU A 105 -19.03 2.14 -10.58
N ASN A 106 -19.02 0.86 -10.98
CA ASN A 106 -19.41 0.44 -12.33
C ASN A 106 -20.62 -0.51 -12.35
N GLY A 107 -21.16 -0.89 -11.19
CA GLY A 107 -22.34 -1.76 -11.07
C GLY A 107 -22.09 -3.24 -11.39
N MET A 108 -20.82 -3.67 -11.53
CA MET A 108 -20.46 -5.04 -11.87
C MET A 108 -19.07 -5.40 -11.32
N PRO A 109 -18.75 -6.70 -11.12
CA PRO A 109 -17.42 -7.10 -10.68
C PRO A 109 -16.39 -6.98 -11.82
N VAL A 110 -15.13 -7.28 -11.50
CA VAL A 110 -13.97 -7.07 -12.37
C VAL A 110 -14.08 -7.85 -13.68
N ILE A 111 -14.36 -9.15 -13.66
CA ILE A 111 -14.31 -10.00 -14.87
C ILE A 111 -15.39 -9.59 -15.91
N PRO A 112 -16.66 -9.36 -15.54
CA PRO A 112 -17.67 -8.82 -16.46
C PRO A 112 -17.33 -7.41 -16.95
N TYR A 113 -16.71 -6.58 -16.10
CA TYR A 113 -16.30 -5.24 -16.49
C TYR A 113 -15.24 -5.28 -17.60
N VAL A 114 -14.14 -6.01 -17.42
CA VAL A 114 -13.07 -6.07 -18.43
C VAL A 114 -13.53 -6.76 -19.71
N LYS A 115 -14.42 -7.75 -19.62
CA LYS A 115 -15.12 -8.33 -20.78
C LYS A 115 -15.87 -7.26 -21.57
N LYS A 116 -16.62 -6.38 -20.90
CA LYS A 116 -17.36 -5.28 -21.55
C LYS A 116 -16.44 -4.28 -22.25
N GLN A 117 -15.17 -4.21 -21.84
CA GLN A 117 -14.15 -3.38 -22.49
C GLN A 117 -13.32 -4.14 -23.53
N ASN A 118 -13.78 -5.31 -23.98
CA ASN A 118 -13.14 -6.13 -25.02
C ASN A 118 -11.73 -6.62 -24.65
N LEU A 119 -11.37 -6.65 -23.36
CA LEU A 119 -10.04 -7.09 -22.93
C LEU A 119 -9.78 -8.55 -23.31
N PHE A 120 -10.81 -9.39 -23.21
CA PHE A 120 -10.74 -10.82 -23.53
C PHE A 120 -10.79 -11.14 -25.03
N ASP A 121 -10.82 -10.14 -25.92
CA ASP A 121 -10.60 -10.36 -27.35
C ASP A 121 -9.11 -10.69 -27.63
N ALA A 122 -8.22 -10.29 -26.71
CA ALA A 122 -6.79 -10.63 -26.74
C ALA A 122 -6.49 -11.97 -26.04
N LYS A 123 -5.27 -12.48 -26.26
CA LYS A 123 -4.71 -13.66 -25.56
C LYS A 123 -4.31 -13.28 -24.13
N VAL A 124 -5.28 -13.22 -23.22
CA VAL A 124 -5.06 -12.70 -21.85
C VAL A 124 -4.40 -13.74 -20.93
N LEU A 125 -3.37 -13.29 -20.22
CA LEU A 125 -2.85 -13.87 -18.98
C LEU A 125 -3.30 -12.97 -17.82
N ALA A 126 -4.10 -13.52 -16.90
CA ALA A 126 -4.63 -12.80 -15.74
C ALA A 126 -3.89 -13.22 -14.46
N ALA A 127 -3.21 -12.28 -13.83
CA ALA A 127 -2.53 -12.51 -12.56
C ALA A 127 -3.51 -12.52 -11.38
N HIS A 128 -3.21 -13.36 -10.39
CA HIS A 128 -3.93 -13.54 -9.12
C HIS A 128 -5.30 -14.23 -9.23
N CYS A 129 -6.33 -13.53 -9.73
CA CYS A 129 -7.70 -14.04 -9.82
C CYS A 129 -8.23 -14.63 -8.50
N VAL A 130 -7.98 -13.95 -7.38
CA VAL A 130 -8.32 -14.43 -6.03
C VAL A 130 -9.82 -14.39 -5.78
N HIS A 131 -10.46 -13.28 -6.17
CA HIS A 131 -11.87 -13.01 -5.92
C HIS A 131 -12.68 -13.13 -7.21
N VAL A 132 -12.90 -14.37 -7.65
CA VAL A 132 -13.74 -14.68 -8.81
C VAL A 132 -14.80 -15.72 -8.45
N ASP A 133 -16.00 -15.55 -8.99
CA ASP A 133 -17.07 -16.53 -8.86
C ASP A 133 -17.12 -17.55 -10.01
N ASP A 134 -18.00 -18.54 -9.87
CA ASP A 134 -18.22 -19.61 -10.83
C ASP A 134 -18.64 -19.12 -12.24
N GLY A 135 -19.38 -18.00 -12.32
CA GLY A 135 -19.80 -17.39 -13.58
C GLY A 135 -18.65 -16.62 -14.25
N GLU A 136 -17.83 -15.95 -13.45
CA GLU A 136 -16.61 -15.28 -13.88
C GLU A 136 -15.57 -16.29 -14.39
N ILE A 137 -15.37 -17.41 -13.68
CA ILE A 137 -14.48 -18.50 -14.11
C ILE A 137 -14.95 -19.06 -15.46
N ARG A 138 -16.24 -19.37 -15.63
CA ARG A 138 -16.78 -19.83 -16.92
C ARG A 138 -16.60 -18.79 -18.04
N THR A 139 -16.71 -17.50 -17.71
CA THR A 139 -16.45 -16.43 -18.66
C THR A 139 -14.99 -16.46 -19.10
N MET A 140 -14.05 -16.52 -18.16
CA MET A 140 -12.61 -16.62 -18.46
C MET A 140 -12.30 -17.87 -19.30
N GLN A 141 -12.90 -19.01 -18.98
CA GLN A 141 -12.76 -20.24 -19.76
C GLN A 141 -13.24 -20.08 -21.20
N HIS A 142 -14.41 -19.46 -21.40
CA HIS A 142 -14.99 -19.26 -22.72
C HIS A 142 -14.08 -18.45 -23.66
N PHE A 143 -13.36 -17.48 -23.10
CA PHE A 143 -12.38 -16.67 -23.83
C PHE A 143 -10.95 -17.24 -23.79
N ASN A 144 -10.77 -18.45 -23.26
CA ASN A 144 -9.45 -19.09 -23.11
C ASN A 144 -8.44 -18.21 -22.33
N VAL A 145 -8.90 -17.48 -21.32
CA VAL A 145 -8.01 -16.69 -20.45
C VAL A 145 -7.11 -17.64 -19.64
N GLY A 146 -5.81 -17.37 -19.65
CA GLY A 146 -4.85 -18.04 -18.77
C GLY A 146 -4.76 -17.35 -17.41
N VAL A 147 -4.47 -18.10 -16.36
CA VAL A 147 -4.31 -17.55 -15.00
C VAL A 147 -2.88 -17.76 -14.49
N ALA A 148 -2.27 -16.72 -13.93
CA ALA A 148 -1.04 -16.83 -13.14
C ALA A 148 -1.38 -16.75 -11.65
N HIS A 149 -1.38 -17.90 -10.96
CA HIS A 149 -1.62 -17.98 -9.53
C HIS A 149 -0.35 -17.64 -8.74
N ASN A 150 -0.41 -16.64 -7.86
CA ASN A 150 0.74 -16.16 -7.08
C ASN A 150 0.50 -16.36 -5.56
N PRO A 151 0.59 -17.59 -5.02
CA PRO A 151 0.12 -17.91 -3.68
C PRO A 151 0.87 -17.18 -2.56
N SER A 152 2.21 -17.14 -2.59
CA SER A 152 2.96 -16.45 -1.52
C SER A 152 2.62 -14.96 -1.47
N SER A 153 2.54 -14.30 -2.63
CA SER A 153 2.12 -12.89 -2.72
C SER A 153 0.71 -12.67 -2.20
N ASN A 154 -0.24 -13.49 -2.63
CA ASN A 154 -1.63 -13.38 -2.17
C ASN A 154 -1.78 -13.59 -0.66
N LEU A 155 -0.97 -14.47 -0.05
CA LEU A 155 -0.96 -14.66 1.40
C LEU A 155 -0.24 -13.52 2.13
N LYS A 156 0.92 -13.08 1.63
CA LYS A 156 1.74 -12.03 2.25
C LYS A 156 1.04 -10.67 2.25
N LEU A 157 0.30 -10.35 1.19
CA LEU A 157 -0.50 -9.12 1.08
C LEU A 157 -1.90 -9.25 1.69
N ALA A 158 -2.25 -10.42 2.24
CA ALA A 158 -3.58 -10.75 2.72
C ALA A 158 -4.69 -10.55 1.66
N SER A 159 -4.35 -10.73 0.39
CA SER A 159 -5.28 -10.64 -0.74
C SER A 159 -6.31 -11.78 -0.69
N GLY A 160 -5.92 -12.99 -0.27
CA GLY A 160 -6.82 -14.13 -0.05
C GLY A 160 -6.32 -15.43 -0.68
N VAL A 161 -7.24 -16.39 -0.89
CA VAL A 161 -6.94 -17.70 -1.50
C VAL A 161 -7.75 -17.86 -2.78
N ALA A 162 -7.06 -17.93 -3.93
CA ALA A 162 -7.70 -18.12 -5.22
C ALA A 162 -8.38 -19.50 -5.33
N PRO A 163 -9.56 -19.61 -5.97
CA PRO A 163 -10.30 -20.87 -6.12
C PRO A 163 -9.72 -21.75 -7.24
N ILE A 164 -8.42 -22.06 -7.15
CA ILE A 164 -7.64 -22.76 -8.19
C ILE A 164 -8.22 -24.13 -8.53
N SER A 165 -8.61 -24.90 -7.51
CA SER A 165 -9.21 -26.22 -7.73
C SER A 165 -10.45 -26.12 -8.60
N ARG A 166 -11.27 -25.09 -8.36
CA ARG A 166 -12.48 -24.83 -9.14
C ARG A 166 -12.18 -24.35 -10.56
N MET A 167 -11.17 -23.49 -10.73
CA MET A 167 -10.72 -23.06 -12.06
C MET A 167 -10.27 -24.24 -12.91
N LEU A 168 -9.50 -25.17 -12.34
CA LEU A 168 -9.03 -26.37 -13.02
C LEU A 168 -10.18 -27.33 -13.38
N GLU A 169 -11.14 -27.55 -12.47
CA GLU A 169 -12.34 -28.36 -12.73
C GLU A 169 -13.17 -27.81 -13.88
N LEU A 170 -13.28 -26.48 -13.99
CA LEU A 170 -13.99 -25.80 -15.06
C LEU A 170 -13.17 -25.69 -16.35
N GLY A 171 -11.91 -26.14 -16.36
CA GLY A 171 -11.08 -26.26 -17.55
C GLY A 171 -10.24 -25.03 -17.91
N LEU A 172 -9.97 -24.13 -16.97
CA LEU A 172 -9.04 -23.02 -17.20
C LEU A 172 -7.60 -23.52 -17.20
N ASN A 173 -6.76 -22.88 -18.01
CA ASN A 173 -5.32 -23.04 -17.94
C ASN A 173 -4.78 -22.18 -16.79
N VAL A 174 -4.31 -22.82 -15.73
CA VAL A 174 -3.77 -22.15 -14.55
C VAL A 174 -2.29 -22.48 -14.40
N GLY A 175 -1.45 -21.47 -14.52
CA GLY A 175 -0.04 -21.47 -14.17
C GLY A 175 0.23 -20.99 -12.75
N ILE A 176 1.49 -21.05 -12.33
CA ILE A 176 1.97 -20.53 -11.06
C ILE A 176 3.02 -19.45 -11.33
N GLY A 177 2.99 -18.38 -10.56
CA GLY A 177 4.01 -17.35 -10.56
C GLY A 177 4.39 -16.96 -9.12
N THR A 178 5.51 -16.27 -8.98
CA THR A 178 6.03 -15.81 -7.70
C THR A 178 5.53 -14.42 -7.32
N ASP A 179 5.06 -13.65 -8.31
CA ASP A 179 5.01 -12.18 -8.24
C ASP A 179 6.42 -11.57 -7.99
N GLY A 180 6.50 -10.28 -7.70
CA GLY A 180 7.74 -9.58 -7.41
C GLY A 180 8.35 -9.94 -6.04
N ALA A 181 9.68 -9.82 -5.93
CA ALA A 181 10.44 -10.10 -4.70
C ALA A 181 10.12 -9.15 -3.52
N ALA A 182 9.30 -8.11 -3.72
CA ALA A 182 8.81 -7.26 -2.64
C ALA A 182 7.54 -7.80 -1.96
N SER A 183 6.78 -8.66 -2.64
CA SER A 183 5.54 -9.29 -2.17
C SER A 183 5.65 -10.81 -2.00
N ASN A 184 6.81 -11.42 -2.28
CA ASN A 184 7.08 -12.83 -2.01
C ASN A 184 8.01 -13.01 -0.78
N ASN A 185 9.28 -13.32 -0.97
CA ASN A 185 10.32 -12.30 -1.21
C ASN A 185 11.57 -12.91 -1.91
N ASP A 186 11.44 -14.12 -2.45
CA ASP A 186 12.37 -14.75 -3.38
C ASP A 186 11.64 -15.04 -4.72
N LEU A 187 12.25 -15.87 -5.57
CA LEU A 187 11.68 -16.32 -6.84
C LEU A 187 11.69 -17.87 -6.94
N ASP A 188 11.49 -18.57 -5.83
CA ASP A 188 11.53 -20.04 -5.76
C ASP A 188 10.21 -20.69 -6.25
N MET A 189 10.21 -21.17 -7.49
CA MET A 189 9.07 -21.89 -8.07
C MET A 189 8.76 -23.24 -7.41
N PHE A 190 9.72 -23.92 -6.78
CA PHE A 190 9.45 -25.18 -6.06
C PHE A 190 8.63 -24.89 -4.79
N GLU A 191 8.95 -23.80 -4.10
CA GLU A 191 8.15 -23.33 -2.96
C GLU A 191 6.73 -22.95 -3.40
N GLU A 192 6.56 -22.17 -4.47
CA GLU A 192 5.24 -21.79 -4.97
C GLU A 192 4.39 -23.01 -5.40
N ILE A 193 4.99 -24.00 -6.08
CA ILE A 193 4.30 -25.24 -6.48
C ILE A 193 3.84 -26.04 -5.26
N ARG A 194 4.72 -26.16 -4.26
CA ARG A 194 4.41 -26.85 -3.01
C ARG A 194 3.31 -26.12 -2.23
N LEU A 195 3.45 -24.80 -2.07
CA LEU A 195 2.51 -23.95 -1.36
C LEU A 195 1.14 -24.01 -2.00
N THR A 196 1.05 -23.92 -3.34
CA THR A 196 -0.21 -24.08 -4.07
C THR A 196 -0.93 -25.37 -3.66
N SER A 197 -0.21 -26.50 -3.67
CA SER A 197 -0.76 -27.82 -3.34
C SER A 197 -1.26 -27.91 -1.89
N PHE A 198 -0.53 -27.36 -0.93
CA PHE A 198 -0.92 -27.37 0.47
C PHE A 198 -2.05 -26.38 0.77
N LEU A 199 -1.99 -25.18 0.19
CA LEU A 199 -2.98 -24.15 0.37
C LEU A 199 -4.36 -24.62 -0.09
N GLN A 200 -4.45 -25.25 -1.26
CA GLN A 200 -5.73 -25.76 -1.77
C GLN A 200 -6.31 -26.91 -0.93
N LYS A 201 -5.47 -27.78 -0.36
CA LYS A 201 -5.92 -28.81 0.61
C LYS A 201 -6.42 -28.18 1.90
N GLY A 202 -5.65 -27.25 2.46
CA GLY A 202 -6.01 -26.56 3.70
C GLY A 202 -7.30 -25.76 3.56
N PHE A 203 -7.49 -25.07 2.44
CA PHE A 203 -8.67 -24.27 2.16
C PHE A 203 -9.92 -25.13 1.89
N SER A 204 -9.78 -26.24 1.17
CA SER A 204 -10.91 -27.14 0.86
C SER A 204 -11.30 -28.08 2.01
N GLY A 205 -10.38 -28.35 2.95
CA GLY A 205 -10.54 -29.39 3.95
C GLY A 205 -10.44 -30.82 3.40
N ASP A 206 -10.08 -30.98 2.12
CA ASP A 206 -9.94 -32.27 1.44
C ASP A 206 -8.45 -32.54 1.12
N PRO A 207 -7.84 -33.59 1.69
CA PRO A 207 -6.43 -33.91 1.45
C PRO A 207 -6.15 -34.41 0.02
N THR A 208 -7.17 -34.76 -0.76
CA THR A 208 -7.05 -35.22 -2.15
C THR A 208 -7.00 -34.08 -3.16
N THR A 209 -7.40 -32.86 -2.75
CA THR A 209 -7.39 -31.66 -3.59
C THR A 209 -6.00 -31.33 -4.09
N LEU A 210 -5.90 -31.04 -5.39
CA LEU A 210 -4.68 -30.64 -6.10
C LEU A 210 -3.45 -31.53 -5.79
N PRO A 211 -3.42 -32.79 -6.25
CA PRO A 211 -2.30 -33.69 -6.01
C PRO A 211 -1.00 -33.19 -6.67
N ALA A 212 0.15 -33.67 -6.20
CA ALA A 212 1.48 -33.23 -6.65
C ALA A 212 1.64 -33.20 -8.18
N ARG A 213 1.14 -34.21 -8.90
CA ARG A 213 1.18 -34.24 -10.37
C ARG A 213 0.46 -33.05 -10.99
N GLN A 214 -0.69 -32.66 -10.46
CA GLN A 214 -1.45 -31.52 -10.96
C GLN A 214 -0.74 -30.20 -10.64
N ALA A 215 -0.18 -30.05 -9.43
CA ALA A 215 0.62 -28.88 -9.06
C ALA A 215 1.86 -28.73 -9.97
N LEU A 216 2.57 -29.82 -10.28
CA LEU A 216 3.70 -29.77 -11.22
C LEU A 216 3.25 -29.40 -12.64
N LEU A 217 2.09 -29.88 -13.08
CA LEU A 217 1.51 -29.48 -14.37
C LEU A 217 1.23 -27.97 -14.41
N MET A 218 0.75 -27.38 -13.31
CA MET A 218 0.58 -25.92 -13.18
C MET A 218 1.91 -25.17 -13.34
N GLY A 219 2.98 -25.63 -12.68
CA GLY A 219 4.32 -25.05 -12.82
C GLY A 219 5.02 -25.29 -14.16
N THR A 220 4.43 -26.09 -15.07
CA THR A 220 5.05 -26.46 -16.36
C THR A 220 4.07 -26.30 -17.53
N ARG A 221 3.38 -27.38 -17.91
CA ARG A 221 2.55 -27.45 -19.12
C ARG A 221 1.36 -26.50 -19.09
N LEU A 222 0.61 -26.47 -17.98
CA LEU A 222 -0.54 -25.57 -17.84
C LEU A 222 -0.08 -24.12 -17.72
N GLY A 223 1.08 -23.85 -17.11
CA GLY A 223 1.69 -22.51 -17.12
C GLY A 223 2.02 -22.04 -18.54
N ALA A 224 2.64 -22.90 -19.36
CA ALA A 224 2.89 -22.59 -20.77
C ALA A 224 1.59 -22.37 -21.57
N GLN A 225 0.53 -23.14 -21.27
CA GLN A 225 -0.80 -22.94 -21.86
C GLN A 225 -1.46 -21.64 -21.41
N ALA A 226 -1.36 -21.29 -20.13
CA ALA A 226 -1.88 -20.03 -19.58
C ALA A 226 -1.18 -18.81 -20.20
N MET A 227 0.12 -18.91 -20.45
CA MET A 227 0.92 -17.89 -21.14
C MET A 227 0.74 -17.89 -22.68
N HIS A 228 -0.13 -18.74 -23.23
CA HIS A 228 -0.36 -18.89 -24.68
C HIS A 228 0.85 -19.36 -25.50
N ILE A 229 1.85 -19.96 -24.85
CA ILE A 229 3.08 -20.49 -25.46
C ILE A 229 3.19 -22.02 -25.36
N GLY A 230 2.10 -22.71 -25.01
CA GLY A 230 2.07 -24.17 -24.82
C GLY A 230 2.44 -24.98 -26.07
N HIS A 231 2.37 -24.37 -27.26
CA HIS A 231 2.86 -24.98 -28.50
C HIS A 231 4.39 -24.95 -28.62
N LEU A 232 5.07 -24.05 -27.89
CA LEU A 232 6.53 -23.91 -27.89
C LEU A 232 7.19 -24.73 -26.79
N THR A 233 6.62 -24.79 -25.59
CA THR A 233 7.29 -25.35 -24.40
C THR A 233 6.31 -25.95 -23.38
N GLY A 234 6.80 -26.33 -22.20
CA GLY A 234 6.03 -26.83 -21.05
C GLY A 234 5.87 -28.36 -20.98
N SER A 235 6.31 -29.09 -22.01
CA SER A 235 6.31 -30.56 -22.02
C SER A 235 7.38 -31.13 -22.95
N LEU A 236 7.79 -32.37 -22.65
CA LEU A 236 8.77 -33.12 -23.43
C LEU A 236 8.10 -33.83 -24.61
N GLU A 237 7.83 -33.08 -25.67
CA GLU A 237 7.18 -33.56 -26.89
C GLU A 237 8.01 -33.16 -28.11
N ALA A 238 8.15 -34.07 -29.08
CA ALA A 238 8.89 -33.79 -30.30
C ALA A 238 8.30 -32.56 -31.02
N GLY A 239 9.17 -31.63 -31.44
CA GLY A 239 8.79 -30.36 -32.08
C GLY A 239 8.72 -29.17 -31.12
N LYS A 240 8.68 -29.38 -29.81
CA LYS A 240 8.79 -28.29 -28.81
C LYS A 240 10.25 -27.90 -28.57
N ARG A 241 10.44 -26.71 -27.99
CA ARG A 241 11.74 -26.20 -27.56
C ARG A 241 12.26 -27.02 -26.38
N ALA A 242 13.56 -27.31 -26.40
CA ALA A 242 14.23 -28.01 -25.32
C ALA A 242 14.50 -27.07 -24.14
N ASP A 243 13.44 -26.79 -23.39
CA ASP A 243 13.50 -26.09 -22.11
C ASP A 243 13.38 -27.15 -20.99
N LEU A 244 14.50 -27.49 -20.35
CA LEU A 244 14.65 -28.65 -19.47
C LEU A 244 15.32 -28.27 -18.16
N ILE A 245 14.97 -28.96 -17.09
CA ILE A 245 15.73 -28.95 -15.84
C ILE A 245 16.07 -30.37 -15.41
N LEU A 246 17.21 -30.56 -14.75
CA LEU A 246 17.54 -31.78 -14.03
C LEU A 246 17.43 -31.50 -12.53
N VAL A 247 16.70 -32.35 -11.82
CA VAL A 247 16.48 -32.26 -10.37
C VAL A 247 17.07 -33.50 -9.70
N ASP A 248 18.05 -33.30 -8.82
CA ASP A 248 18.63 -34.37 -8.04
C ASP A 248 17.74 -34.74 -6.84
N ILE A 249 17.20 -35.95 -6.87
CA ILE A 249 16.36 -36.51 -5.80
C ILE A 249 17.10 -37.49 -4.90
N SER A 250 18.43 -37.56 -5.00
CA SER A 250 19.31 -38.34 -4.13
C SER A 250 19.69 -37.70 -2.77
N PRO A 251 19.62 -36.37 -2.55
CA PRO A 251 19.98 -35.75 -1.28
C PRO A 251 19.19 -36.30 -0.08
N LEU A 252 19.79 -36.18 1.11
CA LEU A 252 19.26 -36.76 2.35
C LEU A 252 17.82 -36.31 2.65
N HIS A 253 17.46 -35.05 2.40
CA HIS A 253 16.11 -34.54 2.67
C HIS A 253 15.04 -35.11 1.74
N ASN A 254 15.42 -35.76 0.64
CA ASN A 254 14.51 -36.42 -0.31
C ASN A 254 14.54 -37.96 -0.19
N SER A 255 15.20 -38.49 0.84
CA SER A 255 15.33 -39.92 1.12
C SER A 255 14.37 -40.37 2.24
N PRO A 256 13.83 -41.61 2.20
CA PRO A 256 14.02 -42.66 1.20
C PRO A 256 13.12 -42.51 -0.04
N GLN A 257 13.51 -43.18 -1.13
CA GLN A 257 12.72 -43.21 -2.37
C GLN A 257 11.79 -44.43 -2.42
N PHE A 258 10.50 -44.20 -2.62
CA PHE A 258 9.50 -45.25 -2.74
C PHE A 258 9.09 -45.46 -4.20
N LYS A 259 9.16 -46.70 -4.69
CA LYS A 259 8.86 -47.06 -6.09
C LYS A 259 7.53 -47.81 -6.29
N HIS A 260 6.78 -48.04 -5.21
CA HIS A 260 5.55 -48.83 -5.27
C HIS A 260 4.39 -48.12 -5.99
N ASN A 261 4.41 -46.78 -6.04
CA ASN A 261 3.39 -45.97 -6.70
C ASN A 261 4.05 -45.14 -7.82
N PRO A 262 3.58 -45.22 -9.09
CA PRO A 262 4.12 -44.42 -10.18
C PRO A 262 3.94 -42.90 -9.99
N GLN A 263 3.04 -42.46 -9.11
CA GLN A 263 2.89 -41.06 -8.72
C GLN A 263 3.92 -40.59 -7.69
N GLY A 264 4.71 -41.50 -7.12
CA GLY A 264 5.67 -41.21 -6.05
C GLY A 264 6.73 -40.17 -6.44
N THR A 265 7.20 -40.20 -7.69
CA THR A 265 8.19 -39.22 -8.18
C THR A 265 7.64 -37.78 -8.17
N TYR A 266 6.37 -37.58 -8.50
CA TYR A 266 5.76 -36.24 -8.40
C TYR A 266 5.70 -35.76 -6.95
N ALA A 267 5.40 -36.65 -6.01
CA ALA A 267 5.42 -36.32 -4.59
C ALA A 267 6.83 -35.94 -4.12
N GLN A 268 7.87 -36.63 -4.58
CA GLN A 268 9.26 -36.28 -4.26
C GLN A 268 9.65 -34.90 -4.81
N ILE A 269 9.26 -34.59 -6.05
CA ILE A 269 9.55 -33.29 -6.68
C ILE A 269 8.79 -32.16 -5.97
N VAL A 270 7.51 -32.35 -5.67
CA VAL A 270 6.66 -31.24 -5.16
C VAL A 270 6.72 -31.09 -3.64
N TYR A 271 6.83 -32.18 -2.89
CA TYR A 271 6.72 -32.13 -1.42
C TYR A 271 8.05 -32.22 -0.68
N ALA A 272 9.13 -32.64 -1.35
CA ALA A 272 10.44 -32.84 -0.72
C ALA A 272 11.60 -32.08 -1.39
N ALA A 273 11.61 -31.98 -2.73
CA ALA A 273 12.66 -31.28 -3.44
C ALA A 273 12.64 -29.76 -3.18
N LYS A 274 13.78 -29.13 -3.42
CA LYS A 274 14.02 -27.69 -3.26
C LYS A 274 14.60 -27.11 -4.55
N ALA A 275 14.57 -25.80 -4.74
CA ALA A 275 15.25 -25.17 -5.88
C ALA A 275 16.76 -25.49 -5.92
N SER A 276 17.41 -25.64 -4.76
CA SER A 276 18.82 -26.04 -4.67
C SER A 276 19.12 -27.44 -5.23
N ASP A 277 18.09 -28.27 -5.41
CA ASP A 277 18.24 -29.60 -5.98
C ASP A 277 18.26 -29.58 -7.52
N VAL A 278 18.01 -28.43 -8.16
CA VAL A 278 18.17 -28.26 -9.60
C VAL A 278 19.66 -28.20 -9.92
N THR A 279 20.17 -29.18 -10.67
CA THR A 279 21.59 -29.27 -11.03
C THR A 279 21.87 -28.69 -12.41
N ASP A 280 20.95 -28.82 -13.35
CA ASP A 280 21.16 -28.43 -14.73
C ASP A 280 19.91 -27.73 -15.28
N VAL A 281 20.11 -26.67 -16.07
CA VAL A 281 19.06 -25.91 -16.73
C VAL A 281 19.43 -25.73 -18.20
N MET A 282 18.51 -26.08 -19.08
CA MET A 282 18.59 -25.88 -20.52
C MET A 282 17.42 -25.03 -20.99
N VAL A 283 17.68 -24.06 -21.87
CA VAL A 283 16.65 -23.27 -22.55
C VAL A 283 16.94 -23.26 -24.04
N ASN A 284 15.92 -23.57 -24.85
CA ASN A 284 16.02 -23.66 -26.31
C ASN A 284 17.24 -24.50 -26.78
N GLY A 285 17.54 -25.60 -26.09
CA GLY A 285 18.65 -26.48 -26.44
C GLY A 285 20.04 -26.03 -25.97
N LYS A 286 20.14 -24.88 -25.28
CA LYS A 286 21.40 -24.34 -24.74
C LYS A 286 21.44 -24.50 -23.22
N TRP A 287 22.53 -25.02 -22.69
CA TRP A 287 22.75 -25.10 -21.25
C TRP A 287 23.00 -23.71 -20.67
N LEU A 288 22.27 -23.35 -19.62
CA LEU A 288 22.45 -22.11 -18.84
C LEU A 288 23.10 -22.40 -17.48
N MET A 289 22.87 -23.60 -16.95
CA MET A 289 23.46 -24.10 -15.71
C MET A 289 23.78 -25.58 -15.86
N GLN A 290 24.92 -26.03 -15.34
CA GLN A 290 25.28 -27.45 -15.27
C GLN A 290 25.98 -27.76 -13.96
N LYS A 291 25.61 -28.88 -13.31
CA LYS A 291 26.16 -29.28 -12.00
C LYS A 291 26.18 -28.14 -10.97
N ASN A 292 25.08 -27.38 -10.92
CA ASN A 292 24.89 -26.22 -10.04
C ASN A 292 25.79 -25.01 -10.35
N GLU A 293 26.50 -24.97 -11.49
CA GLU A 293 27.30 -23.83 -11.93
C GLU A 293 26.59 -23.07 -13.06
N LEU A 294 26.34 -21.77 -12.87
CA LEU A 294 25.81 -20.89 -13.91
C LEU A 294 26.89 -20.63 -14.97
N LEU A 295 26.53 -20.80 -16.24
CA LEU A 295 27.52 -20.81 -17.34
C LEU A 295 27.78 -19.43 -17.96
N ASN A 296 26.78 -18.54 -17.93
CA ASN A 296 26.80 -17.26 -18.66
C ASN A 296 26.59 -16.05 -17.74
N ILE A 297 26.76 -16.22 -16.43
CA ILE A 297 26.46 -15.20 -15.41
C ILE A 297 27.61 -15.14 -14.40
N ASP A 298 28.09 -13.94 -14.10
CA ASP A 298 28.98 -13.68 -12.96
C ASP A 298 28.14 -13.35 -11.71
N GLU A 299 27.99 -14.32 -10.82
CA GLU A 299 27.23 -14.17 -9.57
C GLU A 299 27.83 -13.11 -8.63
N ASP A 300 29.16 -12.98 -8.60
CA ASP A 300 29.83 -11.99 -7.77
C ASP A 300 29.60 -10.57 -8.28
N GLU A 301 29.57 -10.39 -9.60
CA GLU A 301 29.18 -9.13 -10.23
C GLU A 301 27.72 -8.78 -9.92
N ILE A 302 26.77 -9.70 -10.10
CA ILE A 302 25.36 -9.45 -9.79
C ILE A 302 25.18 -9.08 -8.31
N ARG A 303 25.87 -9.77 -7.40
CA ARG A 303 25.79 -9.49 -5.96
C ARG A 303 26.35 -8.10 -5.64
N ARG A 304 27.49 -7.73 -6.21
CA ARG A 304 28.08 -6.38 -6.03
C ARG A 304 27.15 -5.29 -6.56
N ASN A 305 26.63 -5.46 -7.78
CA ASN A 305 25.72 -4.49 -8.41
C ASN A 305 24.42 -4.34 -7.61
N SER A 306 23.83 -5.46 -7.17
CA SER A 306 22.64 -5.47 -6.31
C SER A 306 22.88 -4.75 -4.98
N GLN A 307 24.03 -4.97 -4.33
CA GLN A 307 24.37 -4.30 -3.08
C GLN A 307 24.56 -2.79 -3.25
N GLU A 308 25.07 -2.35 -4.40
CA GLU A 308 25.16 -0.92 -4.72
C GLU A 308 23.78 -0.27 -4.79
N TYR A 309 22.82 -0.91 -5.47
CA TYR A 309 21.43 -0.43 -5.53
C TYR A 309 20.75 -0.49 -4.17
N ALA A 310 20.95 -1.55 -3.39
CA ALA A 310 20.45 -1.64 -2.02
C ALA A 310 20.92 -0.46 -1.17
N ARG A 311 22.20 -0.08 -1.25
CA ARG A 311 22.74 1.09 -0.54
C ARG A 311 22.10 2.41 -1.01
N LYS A 312 21.85 2.56 -2.32
CA LYS A 312 21.17 3.75 -2.87
C LYS A 312 19.72 3.85 -2.36
N ILE A 313 19.00 2.74 -2.38
CA ILE A 313 17.62 2.63 -1.88
C ILE A 313 17.60 2.90 -0.37
N ASP A 314 18.49 2.28 0.41
CA ASP A 314 18.60 2.52 1.85
C ASP A 314 18.89 4.00 2.14
N THR A 315 19.80 4.63 1.41
CA THR A 315 20.09 6.06 1.60
C THR A 315 18.83 6.91 1.37
N PHE A 316 18.08 6.62 0.30
CA PHE A 316 16.82 7.29 -0.01
C PHE A 316 15.76 7.04 1.08
N LEU A 317 15.58 5.79 1.50
CA LEU A 317 14.59 5.42 2.50
C LEU A 317 14.96 5.97 3.88
N ILE A 318 16.22 5.94 4.31
CA ILE A 318 16.67 6.52 5.59
C ILE A 318 16.37 8.02 5.63
N GLN A 319 16.66 8.76 4.55
CA GLN A 319 16.34 10.18 4.46
C GLN A 319 14.83 10.44 4.58
N ARG A 320 14.01 9.57 3.99
CA ARG A 320 12.55 9.71 4.01
C ARG A 320 11.93 9.21 5.33
N GLU A 321 12.42 8.14 5.92
CA GLU A 321 11.91 7.54 7.15
C GLU A 321 12.36 8.27 8.41
N SER A 322 13.51 8.95 8.36
CA SER A 322 13.91 9.89 9.41
C SER A 322 13.03 11.15 9.42
N SER A 323 12.36 11.46 8.31
CA SER A 323 11.39 12.56 8.25
C SER A 323 10.03 12.09 8.76
N VAL A 324 9.67 12.52 9.98
CA VAL A 324 8.33 12.32 10.56
C VAL A 324 7.25 12.89 9.64
N LEU A 325 7.53 14.02 8.99
CA LEU A 325 6.64 14.61 7.99
C LEU A 325 6.42 13.67 6.80
N SER A 326 7.49 13.11 6.23
CA SER A 326 7.39 12.19 5.09
C SER A 326 6.63 10.91 5.45
N LYS A 327 6.84 10.38 6.67
CA LYS A 327 6.05 9.29 7.23
C LYS A 327 4.58 9.66 7.40
N LEU A 328 4.29 10.87 7.88
CA LEU A 328 2.92 11.37 8.04
C LEU A 328 2.20 11.52 6.68
N VAL A 329 2.89 12.07 5.69
CA VAL A 329 2.37 12.22 4.31
C VAL A 329 2.04 10.84 3.72
N ALA A 330 2.91 9.85 3.92
CA ALA A 330 2.74 8.50 3.38
C ALA A 330 1.48 7.78 3.92
N ILE A 331 1.13 7.96 5.19
CA ILE A 331 0.00 7.24 5.81
C ILE A 331 -1.33 7.98 5.75
N GLY A 332 -1.32 9.29 5.51
CA GLY A 332 -2.50 10.12 5.73
C GLY A 332 -2.74 11.24 4.74
N GLY A 333 -1.95 11.30 3.65
CA GLY A 333 -2.09 12.30 2.60
C GLY A 333 -2.00 13.72 3.16
N ALA A 334 -1.05 13.94 4.08
CA ALA A 334 -1.02 15.12 4.94
C ALA A 334 -1.17 16.42 4.13
N ALA A 335 -2.16 17.23 4.50
CA ALA A 335 -2.33 18.57 3.97
C ALA A 335 -1.55 19.54 4.86
N GLU A 336 -0.78 20.43 4.22
CA GLU A 336 -0.16 21.56 4.89
C GLU A 336 -1.24 22.60 5.20
N GLU A 337 -1.45 22.91 6.49
CA GLU A 337 -2.27 24.04 6.91
C GLU A 337 -1.38 25.02 7.67
N GLU A 338 -0.90 26.06 6.97
CA GLU A 338 -0.39 27.25 7.64
C GLU A 338 -1.58 27.99 8.28
N SER A 339 -1.65 27.99 9.60
CA SER A 339 -2.62 28.78 10.34
C SER A 339 -1.91 29.75 11.27
N PHE A 340 -2.06 31.05 10.99
CA PHE A 340 -1.72 32.09 11.95
C PHE A 340 -2.83 32.11 13.00
N GLU A 341 -2.55 31.65 14.21
CA GLU A 341 -3.52 31.55 15.31
C GLU A 341 -2.94 32.23 16.53
N ILE A 342 -3.68 33.18 17.11
CA ILE A 342 -3.37 33.71 18.43
C ILE A 342 -4.07 32.87 19.48
N GLN A 343 -3.33 32.56 20.55
CA GLN A 343 -3.80 31.68 21.61
C GLN A 343 -3.21 32.14 22.93
N ILE A 344 -4.08 32.34 23.94
CA ILE A 344 -3.68 32.61 25.32
C ILE A 344 -4.41 31.62 26.23
N LYS A 345 -3.69 31.06 27.20
CA LYS A 345 -4.24 30.19 28.24
C LYS A 345 -4.05 30.84 29.61
N VAL A 346 -5.02 30.70 30.48
CA VAL A 346 -5.02 31.23 31.84
C VAL A 346 -5.41 30.11 32.79
N ARG A 347 -4.63 29.90 33.84
CA ARG A 347 -5.00 28.95 34.90
C ARG A 347 -6.14 29.54 35.72
N ILE A 348 -7.20 28.78 35.95
CA ILE A 348 -8.39 29.23 36.69
C ILE A 348 -8.69 28.28 37.85
N LYS A 349 -9.29 28.81 38.92
CA LYS A 349 -9.67 28.03 40.12
C LYS A 349 -11.15 27.64 40.14
N ASP A 350 -11.99 28.43 39.48
CA ASP A 350 -13.44 28.23 39.38
C ASP A 350 -13.90 28.58 37.96
N THR A 351 -14.79 27.76 37.41
CA THR A 351 -15.36 27.95 36.07
C THR A 351 -16.65 28.75 36.09
N LYS A 352 -17.31 28.90 37.26
CA LYS A 352 -18.60 29.62 37.39
C LYS A 352 -18.55 31.07 36.88
N PRO A 353 -17.55 31.90 37.21
CA PRO A 353 -17.51 33.29 36.74
C PRO A 353 -17.47 33.40 35.22
N ILE A 354 -16.82 32.44 34.55
CA ILE A 354 -16.73 32.39 33.09
C ILE A 354 -18.10 32.10 32.49
N TYR A 355 -18.83 31.13 33.05
CA TYR A 355 -20.18 30.80 32.58
C TYR A 355 -21.16 31.95 32.78
N GLU A 356 -21.04 32.70 33.88
CA GLU A 356 -21.84 33.91 34.12
C GLU A 356 -21.49 35.02 33.13
N ALA A 357 -20.20 35.26 32.87
CA ALA A 357 -19.74 36.26 31.89
C ALA A 357 -20.19 35.91 30.46
N LEU A 358 -20.23 34.62 30.10
CA LEU A 358 -20.73 34.14 28.81
C LEU A 358 -22.22 34.41 28.58
N GLN A 359 -23.01 34.71 29.62
CA GLN A 359 -24.43 35.08 29.50
C GLN A 359 -24.65 36.57 29.24
N SER A 360 -23.58 37.38 29.22
CA SER A 360 -23.65 38.81 28.94
C SER A 360 -24.10 39.08 27.50
N GLU A 361 -24.92 40.12 27.30
CA GLU A 361 -25.32 40.61 25.97
C GLU A 361 -24.12 41.04 25.09
N LYS A 362 -22.93 41.23 25.67
CA LYS A 362 -21.70 41.53 24.93
C LYS A 362 -21.12 40.33 24.18
N ILE A 363 -21.55 39.11 24.49
CA ILE A 363 -21.07 37.87 23.87
C ILE A 363 -22.23 37.19 23.14
N GLU A 364 -22.07 37.01 21.84
CA GLU A 364 -22.99 36.20 21.04
C GLU A 364 -22.41 34.77 20.93
N ILE A 365 -23.08 33.77 21.50
CA ILE A 365 -22.66 32.36 21.40
C ILE A 365 -23.21 31.78 20.09
N LEU A 366 -22.31 31.49 19.15
CA LEU A 366 -22.66 30.90 17.86
C LEU A 366 -22.76 29.36 17.95
N ARG A 367 -21.91 28.73 18.76
CA ARG A 367 -21.88 27.26 18.91
C ARG A 367 -21.26 26.82 20.23
N LYS A 368 -21.82 25.78 20.87
CA LYS A 368 -21.23 25.09 22.02
C LYS A 368 -20.94 23.63 21.67
N ARG A 369 -19.82 23.09 22.15
CA ARG A 369 -19.45 21.67 22.04
C ARG A 369 -18.73 21.19 23.29
N HIS A 370 -18.91 19.92 23.64
CA HIS A 370 -18.26 19.26 24.76
C HIS A 370 -17.46 18.07 24.24
N TYR A 371 -16.19 18.00 24.64
CA TYR A 371 -15.24 17.00 24.20
C TYR A 371 -14.56 16.36 25.40
N ARG A 372 -14.36 15.05 25.33
CA ARG A 372 -13.26 14.39 26.03
C ARG A 372 -12.13 14.18 25.04
N GLU A 373 -11.01 14.87 25.24
CA GLU A 373 -9.85 14.82 24.34
C GLU A 373 -8.76 13.92 24.97
N PHE A 374 -8.30 12.93 24.21
CA PHE A 374 -7.15 12.09 24.55
C PHE A 374 -5.99 12.39 23.59
N ASP A 375 -4.94 13.01 24.09
CA ASP A 375 -3.74 13.34 23.33
C ASP A 375 -2.57 12.42 23.71
N ILE A 376 -1.90 11.86 22.72
CA ILE A 376 -0.60 11.18 22.86
C ILE A 376 0.42 11.96 22.05
N TYR A 377 1.44 12.48 22.73
CA TYR A 377 2.55 13.22 22.13
C TYR A 377 3.75 12.29 21.99
N PHE A 378 4.25 12.21 20.76
CA PHE A 378 5.41 11.43 20.34
C PHE A 378 6.58 12.38 20.10
N PHE A 379 7.64 12.19 20.88
CA PHE A 379 8.88 12.96 20.78
C PHE A 379 9.97 12.11 20.11
N PHE A 380 10.75 12.73 19.24
CA PHE A 380 11.77 12.07 18.45
C PHE A 380 13.18 12.49 18.91
N LYS A 381 14.17 11.67 18.56
CA LYS A 381 15.57 11.87 18.95
C LYS A 381 16.16 13.19 18.45
N ASP A 382 15.71 13.63 17.28
CA ASP A 382 16.08 14.90 16.68
C ASP A 382 14.92 15.91 16.87
N PRO A 383 15.10 16.97 17.67
CA PRO A 383 14.06 17.98 17.91
C PRO A 383 13.64 18.75 16.65
N GLU A 384 14.46 18.78 15.60
CA GLU A 384 14.10 19.39 14.30
C GLU A 384 12.96 18.63 13.60
N GLN A 385 12.71 17.38 13.98
CA GLN A 385 11.59 16.59 13.46
C GLN A 385 10.23 17.02 14.00
N GLY A 386 10.19 17.91 15.00
CA GLY A 386 8.96 18.38 15.64
C GLY A 386 8.34 17.34 16.59
N ILE A 387 7.08 17.57 16.95
CA ILE A 387 6.32 16.72 17.87
C ILE A 387 5.10 16.18 17.12
N LEU A 388 4.94 14.86 17.07
CA LEU A 388 3.74 14.25 16.48
C LEU A 388 2.71 14.02 17.58
N ARG A 389 1.49 14.53 17.39
CA ARG A 389 0.37 14.34 18.31
C ARG A 389 -0.69 13.47 17.68
N TYR A 390 -0.99 12.33 18.28
CA TYR A 390 -2.26 11.62 18.09
C TYR A 390 -3.31 12.24 19.00
N ARG A 391 -4.46 12.61 18.45
CA ARG A 391 -5.62 13.08 19.21
C ARG A 391 -6.84 12.26 18.89
N GLU A 392 -7.57 11.87 19.92
CA GLU A 392 -8.92 11.33 19.83
C GLU A 392 -9.89 12.32 20.52
N ASP A 393 -10.85 12.82 19.75
CA ASP A 393 -11.91 13.71 20.22
C ASP A 393 -13.20 12.88 20.36
N GLU A 394 -13.63 12.59 21.60
CA GLU A 394 -14.97 12.05 21.88
C GLU A 394 -15.95 13.22 22.01
N PHE A 395 -16.90 13.33 21.08
CA PHE A 395 -17.97 14.33 21.14
C PHE A 395 -19.08 13.85 22.06
N LEU A 396 -19.38 14.65 23.09
CA LEU A 396 -20.35 14.33 24.13
C LEU A 396 -21.67 15.05 23.86
N GLY A 397 -22.75 14.25 23.84
CA GLY A 397 -24.12 14.74 23.76
C GLY A 397 -24.62 15.34 25.09
N PRO A 398 -25.84 15.91 25.12
CA PRO A 398 -26.40 16.57 26.30
C PRO A 398 -26.50 15.68 27.56
N GLU A 399 -26.64 14.37 27.37
CA GLU A 399 -26.70 13.35 28.43
C GLU A 399 -25.33 12.75 28.78
N ASN A 400 -24.23 13.32 28.25
CA ASN A 400 -22.86 12.85 28.44
C ASN A 400 -22.53 11.51 27.72
N ASN A 401 -23.36 11.15 26.73
CA ASN A 401 -23.18 9.98 25.88
C ASN A 401 -22.21 10.32 24.73
N ILE A 402 -21.37 9.38 24.30
CA ILE A 402 -20.47 9.57 23.15
C ILE A 402 -21.29 9.46 21.86
N GLU A 403 -21.42 10.56 21.13
CA GLU A 403 -22.16 10.58 19.85
C GLU A 403 -21.24 10.34 18.65
N GLN A 404 -20.00 10.82 18.71
CA GLN A 404 -19.03 10.70 17.62
C GLN A 404 -17.62 10.66 18.18
N VAL A 405 -16.77 9.81 17.60
CA VAL A 405 -15.32 9.80 17.88
C VAL A 405 -14.58 10.23 16.61
N ARG A 406 -13.61 11.13 16.77
CA ARG A 406 -12.74 11.56 15.67
C ARG A 406 -11.28 11.49 16.10
N SER A 407 -10.48 10.74 15.35
CA SER A 407 -9.04 10.64 15.59
C SER A 407 -8.23 11.35 14.49
N ARG A 408 -7.16 12.05 14.88
CA ARG A 408 -6.28 12.79 13.97
C ARG A 408 -4.83 12.77 14.42
N LEU A 409 -3.93 12.85 13.44
CA LEU A 409 -2.51 13.10 13.66
C LEU A 409 -2.21 14.57 13.35
N THR A 410 -1.36 15.19 14.17
CA THR A 410 -0.86 16.55 13.95
C THR A 410 0.64 16.55 14.17
N LEU A 411 1.44 16.78 13.13
CA LEU A 411 2.85 17.10 13.29
C LEU A 411 2.97 18.59 13.59
N ILE A 412 3.51 18.91 14.75
CA ILE A 412 3.72 20.25 15.25
C ILE A 412 5.21 20.58 15.05
N GLY A 413 5.49 21.49 14.11
CA GLY A 413 6.85 21.96 13.85
C GLY A 413 7.36 22.94 14.90
N GLN A 414 8.59 23.42 14.72
CA GLN A 414 9.17 24.46 15.58
C GLN A 414 8.46 25.81 15.43
N THR A 415 8.59 26.67 16.44
CA THR A 415 8.01 28.03 16.44
C THR A 415 8.76 28.92 15.45
N ILE A 416 8.07 29.51 14.47
CA ILE A 416 8.71 30.26 13.37
C ILE A 416 8.73 31.78 13.62
N GLU A 417 7.79 32.36 14.37
CA GLU A 417 7.73 33.81 14.64
C GLU A 417 7.52 34.14 16.13
N GLY A 418 8.28 35.13 16.63
CA GLY A 418 8.52 35.40 18.05
C GLY A 418 7.31 35.74 18.94
N ARG A 419 7.57 35.86 20.25
CA ARG A 419 6.59 36.20 21.29
C ARG A 419 6.35 37.72 21.33
N PHE A 420 5.09 38.16 21.38
CA PHE A 420 4.76 39.56 21.71
C PHE A 420 5.00 39.85 23.21
N PRO A 421 5.06 41.13 23.63
CA PRO A 421 5.29 41.52 25.04
C PRO A 421 4.28 40.96 26.06
N GLN A 422 3.15 40.40 25.61
CA GLN A 422 2.05 39.87 26.44
C GLN A 422 1.90 38.34 26.35
N GLU A 423 2.99 37.60 26.10
CA GLU A 423 2.99 36.13 25.97
C GLU A 423 1.99 35.58 24.94
N VAL A 424 1.92 36.21 23.76
CA VAL A 424 1.06 35.74 22.67
C VAL A 424 1.90 35.01 21.64
N LEU A 425 1.53 33.75 21.36
CA LEU A 425 2.14 32.91 20.32
C LEU A 425 1.54 33.26 18.95
N LEU A 426 2.40 33.37 17.92
CA LEU A 426 2.04 33.85 16.58
C LEU A 426 1.77 32.71 15.57
N SER A 427 2.65 31.70 15.50
CA SER A 427 2.46 30.55 14.60
C SER A 427 3.37 29.34 14.91
N ARG A 428 2.90 28.14 14.53
CA ARG A 428 3.69 26.91 14.33
C ARG A 428 3.23 26.27 13.03
N SER A 429 4.15 25.71 12.25
CA SER A 429 3.76 24.86 11.12
C SER A 429 3.06 23.61 11.65
N ARG A 430 1.90 23.28 11.06
CA ARG A 430 1.10 22.11 11.43
C ARG A 430 0.75 21.31 10.19
N TYR A 431 1.09 20.04 10.21
CA TYR A 431 0.68 19.09 9.18
C TYR A 431 -0.33 18.13 9.77
N MET A 432 -1.47 17.98 9.11
CA MET A 432 -2.59 17.20 9.63
C MET A 432 -2.87 15.99 8.75
N ALA A 433 -3.18 14.87 9.39
CA ALA A 433 -3.61 13.63 8.74
C ALA A 433 -4.73 12.97 9.54
N ALA A 434 -5.61 12.23 8.86
CA ALA A 434 -6.59 11.39 9.54
C ALA A 434 -5.86 10.25 10.29
N ALA A 435 -6.27 9.96 11.52
CA ALA A 435 -5.72 8.83 12.26
C ALA A 435 -6.64 7.62 12.08
N THR A 436 -6.38 6.81 11.06
CA THR A 436 -7.18 5.63 10.68
C THR A 436 -6.70 4.32 11.31
N GLN A 437 -5.56 4.34 12.02
CA GLN A 437 -4.93 3.18 12.62
C GLN A 437 -4.87 3.31 14.15
N SER A 438 -4.60 2.20 14.83
CA SER A 438 -4.50 2.20 16.30
C SER A 438 -3.28 2.98 16.81
N PRO A 439 -3.30 3.48 18.06
CA PRO A 439 -2.11 4.07 18.70
C PRO A 439 -0.89 3.14 18.69
N ARG A 440 -1.09 1.81 18.80
CA ARG A 440 0.00 0.82 18.71
C ARG A 440 0.69 0.86 17.36
N PHE A 441 -0.08 0.89 16.27
CA PHE A 441 0.47 1.00 14.91
C PHE A 441 1.36 2.24 14.80
N TYR A 442 0.91 3.40 15.31
CA TYR A 442 1.70 4.62 15.24
C TYR A 442 3.00 4.57 16.04
N ARG A 443 3.02 3.87 17.19
CA ARG A 443 4.27 3.63 17.94
C ARG A 443 5.26 2.81 17.14
N GLU A 444 4.80 1.72 16.53
CA GLU A 444 5.66 0.83 15.73
C GLU A 444 6.15 1.51 14.45
N TYR A 445 5.29 2.35 13.84
CA TYR A 445 5.59 3.06 12.60
C TYR A 445 6.53 4.26 12.79
N PHE A 446 6.23 5.14 13.75
CA PHE A 446 7.00 6.36 13.98
C PHE A 446 8.20 6.15 14.92
N LYS A 447 8.17 5.13 15.79
CA LYS A 447 9.25 4.79 16.74
C LYS A 447 9.71 6.00 17.59
N PRO A 448 8.81 6.61 18.37
CA PRO A 448 9.17 7.74 19.22
C PRO A 448 10.17 7.34 20.30
N GLN A 449 10.99 8.31 20.74
CA GLN A 449 11.89 8.13 21.87
C GLN A 449 11.16 8.25 23.21
N ILE A 450 10.22 9.20 23.31
CA ILE A 450 9.45 9.50 24.52
C ILE A 450 7.98 9.67 24.14
N GLU A 451 7.08 9.16 24.98
CA GLU A 451 5.64 9.38 24.89
C GLU A 451 5.15 10.12 26.12
N LYS A 452 4.26 11.09 25.91
CA LYS A 452 3.54 11.79 26.99
C LYS A 452 2.06 11.84 26.65
N VAL A 453 1.22 11.64 27.65
CA VAL A 453 -0.24 11.59 27.47
C VAL A 453 -0.88 12.77 28.16
N ILE A 454 -1.84 13.40 27.49
CA ILE A 454 -2.73 14.41 28.07
C ILE A 454 -4.17 13.97 27.90
N GLU A 455 -4.91 13.89 29.00
CA GLU A 455 -6.36 13.69 28.99
C GLU A 455 -7.02 14.95 29.54
N LYS A 456 -8.04 15.42 28.83
CA LYS A 456 -8.78 16.60 29.28
C LYS A 456 -10.24 16.58 28.88
N ASP A 457 -11.04 17.21 29.72
CA ASP A 457 -12.43 17.54 29.44
C ASP A 457 -12.50 19.00 28.96
N ARG A 458 -13.12 19.23 27.80
CA ARG A 458 -13.17 20.55 27.15
C ARG A 458 -14.58 20.94 26.81
N ILE A 459 -14.98 22.12 27.27
CA ILE A 459 -16.18 22.80 26.80
C ILE A 459 -15.76 23.97 25.90
N ARG A 460 -16.06 23.85 24.61
CA ARG A 460 -15.71 24.84 23.58
C ARG A 460 -16.93 25.66 23.18
N PHE A 461 -16.79 26.98 23.24
CA PHE A 461 -17.69 27.96 22.67
C PHE A 461 -17.06 28.61 21.45
N LEU A 462 -17.78 28.69 20.33
CA LEU A 462 -17.51 29.66 19.28
C LEU A 462 -18.40 30.86 19.57
N ILE A 463 -17.78 32.02 19.75
CA ILE A 463 -18.49 33.25 20.10
C ILE A 463 -18.12 34.37 19.13
N LYS A 464 -18.94 35.43 19.13
CA LYS A 464 -18.61 36.72 18.54
C LYS A 464 -18.50 37.77 19.66
N TYR A 465 -17.38 38.48 19.68
CA TYR A 465 -17.07 39.52 20.67
C TYR A 465 -16.45 40.73 19.94
N GLU A 466 -17.01 41.92 20.16
CA GLU A 466 -16.59 43.17 19.48
C GLU A 466 -16.48 43.03 17.94
N GLY A 467 -17.34 42.21 17.33
CA GLY A 467 -17.39 41.99 15.88
C GLY A 467 -16.48 40.88 15.35
N PHE A 468 -15.63 40.28 16.18
CA PHE A 468 -14.70 39.20 15.79
C PHE A 468 -15.09 37.85 16.40
N GLU A 469 -14.74 36.77 15.70
CA GLU A 469 -14.97 35.41 16.18
C GLU A 469 -13.81 34.91 17.06
N PHE A 470 -14.16 34.33 18.19
CA PHE A 470 -13.22 33.70 19.11
C PHE A 470 -13.71 32.31 19.52
N PHE A 471 -12.77 31.39 19.72
CA PHE A 471 -13.02 30.16 20.44
C PHE A 471 -12.64 30.35 21.90
N ILE A 472 -13.58 30.08 22.80
CA ILE A 472 -13.32 29.98 24.24
C ILE A 472 -13.36 28.49 24.59
N ASN A 473 -12.28 27.97 25.16
CA ASN A 473 -12.22 26.62 25.69
C ASN A 473 -12.07 26.70 27.21
N ILE A 474 -12.96 26.02 27.92
CA ILE A 474 -12.84 25.76 29.35
C ILE A 474 -12.35 24.32 29.46
N ASP A 475 -11.09 24.15 29.86
CA ASP A 475 -10.40 22.87 29.87
C ASP A 475 -10.12 22.42 31.30
N GLU A 476 -10.48 21.19 31.64
CA GLU A 476 -10.00 20.48 32.83
C GLU A 476 -8.97 19.45 32.39
N ILE A 477 -7.70 19.65 32.77
CA ILE A 477 -6.64 18.69 32.47
C ILE A 477 -6.56 17.67 33.61
N THR A 478 -7.05 16.46 33.36
CA THR A 478 -7.15 15.40 34.35
C THR A 478 -5.89 14.56 34.43
N LYS A 479 -5.17 14.42 33.32
CA LYS A 479 -3.93 13.63 33.25
C LYS A 479 -2.87 14.34 32.40
N PRO A 480 -1.68 14.62 32.94
CA PRO A 480 -1.44 14.73 34.38
C PRO A 480 -2.34 15.83 34.98
N HIS A 481 -2.66 15.75 36.27
CA HIS A 481 -3.58 16.71 36.88
C HIS A 481 -2.96 18.12 36.91
N LEU A 482 -3.40 19.00 36.01
CA LEU A 482 -2.95 20.40 35.96
C LEU A 482 -4.04 21.39 36.41
N GLY A 483 -5.29 20.92 36.56
CA GLY A 483 -6.43 21.75 36.96
C GLY A 483 -7.16 22.38 35.78
N PHE A 484 -7.85 23.49 36.05
CA PHE A 484 -8.71 24.16 35.07
C PHE A 484 -7.97 25.29 34.35
N PHE A 485 -8.27 25.44 33.05
CA PHE A 485 -7.73 26.50 32.21
C PHE A 485 -8.84 27.15 31.39
N LEU A 486 -8.76 28.47 31.27
CA LEU A 486 -9.46 29.24 30.27
C LEU A 486 -8.51 29.46 29.09
N GLU A 487 -8.87 29.00 27.90
CA GLU A 487 -8.12 29.21 26.68
C GLU A 487 -8.97 30.01 25.68
N VAL A 488 -8.42 31.12 25.18
CA VAL A 488 -9.06 31.95 24.16
C VAL A 488 -8.20 31.93 22.89
N LYS A 489 -8.86 31.65 21.76
CA LYS A 489 -8.22 31.41 20.45
C LYS A 489 -8.90 32.17 19.33
N SER A 490 -8.13 32.68 18.38
CA SER A 490 -8.68 33.21 17.12
C SER A 490 -7.73 33.00 15.96
N ARG A 491 -8.29 32.75 14.78
CA ARG A 491 -7.53 32.71 13.52
C ARG A 491 -7.21 34.13 13.09
N THR A 492 -6.04 34.33 12.52
CA THR A 492 -5.56 35.63 12.03
C THR A 492 -5.14 35.50 10.57
N TRP A 493 -5.20 36.62 9.84
CA TRP A 493 -4.92 36.63 8.40
C TRP A 493 -3.79 37.60 8.03
N SER A 494 -3.32 38.40 8.99
CA SER A 494 -2.19 39.31 8.85
C SER A 494 -1.60 39.64 10.22
N ARG A 495 -0.38 40.19 10.24
CA ARG A 495 0.28 40.64 11.48
C ARG A 495 -0.51 41.75 12.20
N GLN A 496 -1.11 42.68 11.45
CA GLN A 496 -1.96 43.74 12.02
C GLN A 496 -3.25 43.18 12.63
N ASP A 497 -3.86 42.19 11.98
CA ASP A 497 -5.04 41.49 12.52
C ASP A 497 -4.68 40.68 13.78
N ALA A 498 -3.47 40.09 13.82
CA ALA A 498 -2.96 39.40 15.00
C ALA A 498 -2.74 40.35 16.18
N GLU A 499 -2.14 41.53 15.97
CA GLU A 499 -1.95 42.55 17.03
C GLU A 499 -3.29 43.07 17.58
N LEU A 500 -4.25 43.36 16.68
CA LEU A 500 -5.59 43.78 17.06
C LEU A 500 -6.31 42.71 17.89
N LYS A 501 -6.36 41.48 17.38
CA LYS A 501 -7.03 40.38 18.07
C LYS A 501 -6.30 39.98 19.35
N SER A 502 -4.98 40.10 19.42
CA SER A 502 -4.21 39.88 20.65
C SER A 502 -4.70 40.81 21.76
N THR A 503 -4.90 42.08 21.44
CA THR A 503 -5.45 43.07 22.39
C THR A 503 -6.87 42.72 22.82
N LEU A 504 -7.70 42.24 21.89
CA LEU A 504 -9.07 41.80 22.19
C LEU A 504 -9.12 40.52 23.03
N VAL A 505 -8.21 39.57 22.81
CA VAL A 505 -8.11 38.35 23.61
C VAL A 505 -7.79 38.69 25.06
N THR A 506 -6.85 39.59 25.32
CA THR A 506 -6.51 40.04 26.69
C THR A 506 -7.72 40.66 27.38
N LYS A 507 -8.45 41.57 26.69
CA LYS A 507 -9.69 42.16 27.21
C LYS A 507 -10.78 41.12 27.47
N LEU A 508 -10.90 40.15 26.57
CA LEU A 508 -11.89 39.07 26.69
C LEU A 508 -11.56 38.15 27.86
N ILE A 509 -10.29 37.86 28.11
CA ILE A 509 -9.84 37.10 29.28
C ILE A 509 -10.20 37.81 30.58
N GLU A 510 -9.88 39.11 30.70
CA GLU A 510 -10.24 39.92 31.87
C GLU A 510 -11.77 39.95 32.05
N PHE A 511 -12.52 40.11 30.96
CA PHE A 511 -13.98 40.11 30.97
C PHE A 511 -14.56 38.78 31.45
N LEU A 512 -13.94 37.66 31.11
CA LEU A 512 -14.32 36.32 31.56
C LEU A 512 -13.82 36.01 32.99
N GLY A 513 -13.16 36.95 33.66
CA GLY A 513 -12.66 36.81 35.03
C GLY A 513 -11.33 36.08 35.16
N GLY A 514 -10.54 36.00 34.08
CA GLY A 514 -9.19 35.44 34.11
C GLY A 514 -8.15 36.41 34.68
N ASP A 515 -7.19 35.90 35.44
CA ASP A 515 -6.05 36.68 35.95
C ASP A 515 -4.93 36.71 34.91
N LEU A 516 -4.59 37.90 34.42
CA LEU A 516 -3.51 38.10 33.45
C LEU A 516 -2.12 37.75 33.99
N ASN A 517 -1.93 37.68 35.32
CA ASN A 517 -0.66 37.24 35.89
C ASN A 517 -0.45 35.73 35.82
N GLU A 518 -1.52 34.97 35.55
CA GLU A 518 -1.51 33.50 35.40
C GLU A 518 -1.62 33.09 33.92
N THR A 519 -1.37 34.01 32.99
CA THR A 519 -1.33 33.72 31.56
C THR A 519 -0.10 32.91 31.21
N THR A 520 -0.25 32.05 30.20
CA THR A 520 0.85 31.31 29.60
C THR A 520 0.59 31.07 28.11
N SER A 521 1.65 31.24 27.32
CA SER A 521 1.66 30.86 25.90
C SER A 521 1.92 29.38 25.65
N ASP A 522 2.45 28.67 26.65
CA ASP A 522 2.96 27.32 26.50
C ASP A 522 1.81 26.35 26.18
N ASP A 523 2.07 25.32 25.40
CA ASP A 523 1.09 24.24 25.21
C ASP A 523 1.04 23.35 26.46
N TYR A 524 -0.10 22.70 26.71
CA TYR A 524 -0.27 21.87 27.92
C TYR A 524 0.86 20.85 28.08
N ILE A 525 1.40 20.34 26.97
CA ILE A 525 2.50 19.38 26.97
C ILE A 525 3.84 19.96 27.44
N GLU A 526 4.06 21.25 27.24
CA GLU A 526 5.25 21.96 27.71
C GLU A 526 5.16 22.25 29.22
N MET A 527 3.94 22.32 29.76
CA MET A 527 3.69 22.46 31.20
C MET A 527 3.87 21.14 31.97
N VAL A 528 3.84 20.00 31.26
CA VAL A 528 4.12 18.68 31.83
C VAL A 528 5.63 18.45 31.81
N LYS A 529 6.32 18.74 32.92
CA LYS A 529 7.75 18.44 33.07
C LYS A 529 8.01 16.94 33.05
#